data_AF-A0A7K7WB01-F1
#
_entry.id   AF-A0A7K7WB01-F1
#
_cell.length_a   1.000
_cell.length_b   1.000
_cell.length_c   1.000
_cell.angle_alpha   90.00
_cell.angle_beta   90.00
_cell.angle_gamma   90.00
#
_symmetry.space_group_name_H-M   'P 1'
#
loop_
_entity.id
_entity.type
_entity.pdbx_description
1 polymer ?
#
loop_
_entity_poly.entity_id
_entity_poly.type
_entity_poly.pdbx_seq_one_letter_code
_entity_poly.pdbx_strand_id
1 'polypeptide(L)'
;RHWLAVEYIWVLVPYMTYDIYVMYLCHWHKSRDKGAAEDKHSLASVRSFLGQERLMLTHHLVILLVLTPITQHFRGELGDFFVGCIFMAELSTPFVSLGKILMQLQMQDTLLHKVNGILLLVTFFLCRILLFPFMYAAYARQVGIPVYMVPFRIPLHCNIANASLIAPQLYWFRLIC
;
A
#
# COMPACT_ATOMS: atom_id res chain seq x y z
N ARG A 1 -10.30 -9.62 19.96
CA ARG A 1 -9.40 -9.42 18.80
C ARG A 1 -9.31 -10.69 17.94
N HIS A 2 -9.48 -10.57 16.63
CA HIS A 2 -9.34 -11.66 15.67
C HIS A 2 -7.86 -11.96 15.42
N TRP A 3 -7.46 -13.23 15.55
CA TRP A 3 -6.07 -13.68 15.47
C TRP A 3 -5.36 -13.21 14.20
N LEU A 4 -6.01 -13.32 13.03
CA LEU A 4 -5.41 -12.90 11.76
C LEU A 4 -5.00 -11.42 11.75
N ALA A 5 -5.81 -10.55 12.37
CA ALA A 5 -5.55 -9.11 12.43
C ALA A 5 -4.41 -8.74 13.41
N VAL A 6 -3.97 -9.69 14.23
CA VAL A 6 -2.86 -9.53 15.17
C VAL A 6 -1.61 -10.19 14.58
N GLU A 7 -1.70 -11.46 14.20
CA GLU A 7 -0.56 -12.27 13.76
C GLU A 7 0.02 -11.82 12.42
N TYR A 8 -0.82 -11.35 11.50
CA TYR A 8 -0.34 -10.90 10.19
C TYR A 8 0.63 -9.71 10.29
N ILE A 9 0.53 -8.90 11.35
CA ILE A 9 1.44 -7.76 11.57
C ILE A 9 2.89 -8.24 11.80
N TRP A 10 3.09 -9.40 12.42
CA TRP A 10 4.43 -9.97 12.60
C TRP A 10 5.08 -10.38 11.27
N VAL A 11 4.29 -10.62 10.23
CA VAL A 11 4.78 -10.81 8.86
C VAL A 11 4.94 -9.46 8.15
N LEU A 12 4.01 -8.53 8.36
CA LEU A 12 3.99 -7.22 7.71
C LEU A 12 5.21 -6.36 8.05
N VAL A 13 5.62 -6.32 9.33
CA VAL A 13 6.77 -5.50 9.77
C VAL A 13 8.09 -5.88 9.11
N PRO A 14 8.54 -7.15 9.16
CA PRO A 14 9.77 -7.55 8.49
C PRO A 14 9.64 -7.42 6.97
N TYR A 15 8.45 -7.70 6.40
CA TYR A 15 8.20 -7.50 4.97
C TYR A 15 8.40 -6.04 4.54
N MET A 16 7.75 -5.08 5.21
CA MET A 16 7.86 -3.66 4.88
C MET A 16 9.28 -3.12 5.12
N THR A 17 9.97 -3.61 6.15
CA THR A 17 11.37 -3.26 6.42
C THR A 17 12.30 -3.77 5.32
N TYR A 18 12.08 -5.01 4.90
CA TYR A 18 12.81 -5.60 3.79
C TYR A 18 12.58 -4.83 2.48
N ASP A 19 11.33 -4.43 2.20
CA ASP A 19 11.01 -3.71 0.96
C ASP A 19 11.70 -2.34 0.91
N ILE A 20 11.73 -1.59 2.02
CA ILE A 20 12.51 -0.33 2.11
C ILE A 20 14.00 -0.56 1.78
N TYR A 21 14.57 -1.64 2.31
CA TYR A 21 15.98 -1.97 2.05
C TYR A 21 16.21 -2.32 0.57
N VAL A 22 15.32 -3.12 -0.04
CA VAL A 22 15.40 -3.46 -1.46
C VAL A 22 15.22 -2.22 -2.34
N MET A 23 14.29 -1.32 -2.00
CA MET A 23 14.12 -0.04 -2.69
C MET A 23 15.42 0.79 -2.66
N TYR A 24 16.08 0.86 -1.52
CA TYR A 24 17.38 1.54 -1.39
C TYR A 24 18.45 0.88 -2.28
N LEU A 25 18.54 -0.45 -2.27
CA LEU A 25 19.49 -1.17 -3.13
C LEU A 25 19.21 -0.91 -4.62
N CYS A 26 17.95 -0.98 -5.04
CA CYS A 26 17.56 -0.69 -6.42
C CYS A 26 17.90 0.75 -6.82
N HIS A 27 17.69 1.72 -5.94
CA HIS A 27 18.08 3.12 -6.16
C HIS A 27 19.59 3.26 -6.36
N TRP A 28 20.39 2.66 -5.47
CA TRP A 28 21.84 2.71 -5.55
C TRP A 28 22.40 2.00 -6.80
N HIS A 29 21.84 0.85 -7.19
CA HIS A 29 22.23 0.19 -8.44
C HIS A 29 21.92 1.06 -9.66
N LYS A 30 20.74 1.68 -9.72
CA LYS A 30 20.37 2.60 -10.80
C LYS A 30 21.25 3.86 -10.83
N SER A 31 21.68 4.38 -9.69
CA SER A 31 22.55 5.56 -9.66
C SER A 31 23.96 5.22 -10.16
N ARG A 32 24.46 4.04 -9.81
CA ARG A 32 25.74 3.51 -10.35
C ARG A 32 25.71 3.33 -11.86
N ASP A 33 24.66 2.71 -12.41
CA ASP A 33 24.53 2.52 -13.86
C ASP A 33 24.47 3.86 -14.61
N LYS A 34 23.98 4.92 -13.96
CA LYS A 34 23.96 6.29 -14.49
C LYS A 34 25.28 7.05 -14.29
N GLY A 35 26.33 6.40 -13.78
CA GLY A 35 27.66 7.00 -13.57
C GLY A 35 27.78 7.89 -12.32
N ALA A 36 26.79 7.91 -11.43
CA ALA A 36 26.92 8.59 -10.15
C ALA A 36 27.81 7.75 -9.22
N ALA A 37 29.04 8.23 -8.96
CA ALA A 37 30.05 7.57 -8.13
C ALA A 37 29.78 7.74 -6.62
N GLU A 38 28.56 7.46 -6.17
CA GLU A 38 28.24 7.47 -4.74
C GLU A 38 28.58 6.11 -4.11
N ASP A 39 29.46 6.14 -3.10
CA ASP A 39 29.78 4.96 -2.31
C ASP A 39 28.52 4.36 -1.68
N LYS A 40 28.51 3.02 -1.61
CA LYS A 40 27.43 2.27 -0.98
C LYS A 40 27.29 2.73 0.48
N HIS A 41 26.07 3.05 0.90
CA HIS A 41 25.76 3.57 2.25
C HIS A 41 26.33 4.95 2.58
N SER A 42 26.83 5.71 1.60
CA SER A 42 27.21 7.11 1.82
C SER A 42 25.98 7.96 2.19
N LEU A 43 26.20 9.02 2.99
CA LEU A 43 25.14 9.98 3.34
C LEU A 43 24.53 10.65 2.10
N ALA A 44 25.33 10.85 1.04
CA ALA A 44 24.87 11.35 -0.24
C ALA A 44 23.86 10.40 -0.90
N SER A 45 24.19 9.09 -0.95
CA SER A 45 23.32 8.04 -1.47
C SER A 45 22.00 7.91 -0.72
N VAL A 46 22.04 7.97 0.62
CA VAL A 46 20.83 7.95 1.44
C VAL A 46 19.99 9.21 1.20
N ARG A 47 20.60 10.40 1.18
CA ARG A 47 19.87 11.66 0.92
C ARG A 47 19.25 11.69 -0.47
N SER A 48 19.94 11.16 -1.47
CA SER A 48 19.46 11.00 -2.84
C SER A 48 18.25 10.07 -2.90
N PHE A 49 18.30 8.92 -2.21
CA PHE A 49 17.18 7.97 -2.10
C PHE A 49 15.96 8.62 -1.43
N LEU A 50 16.15 9.30 -0.29
CA LEU A 50 15.08 10.06 0.39
C LEU A 50 14.49 11.16 -0.51
N GLY A 51 15.26 11.65 -1.47
CA GLY A 51 14.85 12.69 -2.41
C GLY A 51 14.03 12.17 -3.59
N GLN A 52 14.46 11.06 -4.21
CA GLN A 52 13.90 10.57 -5.46
C GLN A 52 12.75 9.57 -5.27
N GLU A 53 12.82 8.70 -4.26
CA GLU A 53 11.84 7.63 -4.03
C GLU A 53 10.81 8.01 -2.94
N ARG A 54 10.57 9.32 -2.77
CA ARG A 54 9.75 9.90 -1.68
C ARG A 54 8.39 9.24 -1.51
N LEU A 55 7.64 9.08 -2.59
CA LEU A 55 6.25 8.62 -2.53
C LEU A 55 6.14 7.22 -1.93
N MET A 56 6.92 6.27 -2.47
CA MET A 56 6.91 4.89 -2.01
C MET A 56 7.55 4.75 -0.64
N LEU A 57 8.62 5.49 -0.35
CA LEU A 57 9.25 5.47 0.96
C LEU A 57 8.32 6.01 2.06
N THR A 58 7.69 7.16 1.82
CA THR A 58 6.72 7.74 2.77
C THR A 58 5.55 6.78 3.01
N HIS A 59 5.06 6.10 1.97
CA HIS A 59 4.02 5.08 2.12
C HIS A 59 4.44 3.96 3.08
N HIS A 60 5.63 3.37 2.88
CA HIS A 60 6.14 2.29 3.74
C HIS A 60 6.41 2.76 5.17
N LEU A 61 6.98 3.95 5.34
CA LEU A 61 7.21 4.53 6.66
C LEU A 61 5.90 4.80 7.40
N VAL A 62 4.86 5.28 6.73
CA VAL A 62 3.53 5.46 7.34
C VAL A 62 2.93 4.12 7.76
N ILE A 63 3.04 3.08 6.94
CA ILE A 63 2.57 1.74 7.31
C ILE A 63 3.30 1.26 8.57
N LEU A 64 4.63 1.31 8.58
CA LEU A 64 5.46 0.81 9.68
C LEU A 64 5.33 1.62 10.97
N LEU A 65 5.40 2.94 10.89
CA LEU A 65 5.52 3.82 12.06
C LEU A 65 4.17 4.32 12.58
N VAL A 66 3.13 4.29 11.75
CA VAL A 66 1.81 4.81 12.10
C VAL A 66 0.76 3.70 12.11
N LEU A 67 0.55 3.00 10.99
CA LEU A 67 -0.54 2.03 10.90
C LEU A 67 -0.28 0.79 11.78
N THR A 68 0.95 0.28 11.81
CA THR A 68 1.29 -0.88 12.64
C THR A 68 1.05 -0.62 14.14
N PRO A 69 1.60 0.43 14.77
CA PRO A 69 1.29 0.73 16.18
C PRO A 69 -0.20 0.98 16.43
N ILE A 70 -0.90 1.63 15.51
CA ILE A 70 -2.35 1.83 15.60
C ILE A 70 -3.06 0.47 15.66
N THR A 71 -2.72 -0.44 14.74
CA THR A 71 -3.37 -1.75 14.67
C THR A 71 -3.07 -2.64 15.87
N GLN A 72 -1.87 -2.59 16.44
CA GLN A 72 -1.44 -3.45 17.54
C GLN A 72 -1.80 -2.91 18.93
N HIS A 73 -1.60 -1.60 19.15
CA HIS A 73 -1.65 -1.01 20.48
C HIS A 73 -2.86 -0.08 20.67
N PHE A 74 -3.15 0.81 19.72
CA PHE A 74 -4.18 1.85 19.92
C PHE A 74 -5.60 1.43 19.53
N ARG A 75 -5.75 0.39 18.70
CA ARG A 75 -7.04 -0.10 18.18
C ARG A 75 -7.99 -0.66 19.27
N GLY A 76 -7.47 -1.08 20.42
CA GLY A 76 -8.27 -1.77 21.44
C GLY A 76 -8.90 -3.06 20.89
N GLU A 77 -10.13 -3.39 21.27
CA GLU A 77 -10.86 -4.60 20.82
C GLU A 77 -11.71 -4.41 19.55
N LEU A 78 -11.66 -3.22 18.93
CA LEU A 78 -12.52 -2.86 17.80
C LEU A 78 -11.76 -2.92 16.47
N GLY A 79 -12.46 -2.84 15.34
CA GLY A 79 -11.84 -2.57 14.04
C GLY A 79 -11.19 -3.75 13.31
N ASP A 80 -11.26 -4.97 13.84
CA ASP A 80 -10.66 -6.17 13.22
C ASP A 80 -11.12 -6.39 11.77
N PHE A 81 -12.39 -6.15 11.48
CA PHE A 81 -12.96 -6.21 10.13
C PHE A 81 -12.27 -5.22 9.17
N PHE A 82 -12.09 -3.97 9.60
CA PHE A 82 -11.47 -2.92 8.77
C PHE A 82 -10.00 -3.21 8.52
N VAL A 83 -9.28 -3.70 9.53
CA VAL A 83 -7.87 -4.10 9.37
C VAL A 83 -7.73 -5.27 8.41
N GLY A 84 -8.57 -6.29 8.53
CA GLY A 84 -8.60 -7.40 7.58
C GLY A 84 -8.92 -6.96 6.16
N CYS A 85 -9.85 -6.01 5.99
CA CYS A 85 -10.13 -5.38 4.70
C CYS A 85 -8.88 -4.70 4.14
N ILE A 86 -8.17 -3.90 4.93
CA ILE A 86 -6.97 -3.18 4.49
C ILE A 86 -5.88 -4.14 4.02
N PHE A 87 -5.73 -5.32 4.63
CA PHE A 87 -4.76 -6.33 4.16
C PHE A 87 -5.06 -6.86 2.75
N MET A 88 -6.32 -6.82 2.29
CA MET A 88 -6.65 -7.18 0.91
C MET A 88 -5.95 -6.30 -0.12
N ALA A 89 -5.53 -5.09 0.25
CA ALA A 89 -4.77 -4.19 -0.63
C ALA A 89 -3.47 -4.82 -1.16
N GLU A 90 -2.89 -5.78 -0.44
CA GLU A 90 -1.68 -6.49 -0.87
C GLU A 90 -1.92 -7.43 -2.05
N LEU A 91 -3.16 -7.82 -2.34
CA LEU A 91 -3.47 -8.72 -3.46
C LEU A 91 -3.06 -8.14 -4.82
N SER A 92 -3.06 -6.81 -4.98
CA SER A 92 -2.63 -6.19 -6.23
C SER A 92 -1.10 -6.11 -6.38
N THR A 93 -0.35 -6.21 -5.27
CA THR A 93 1.10 -6.00 -5.23
C THR A 93 1.87 -6.96 -6.16
N PRO A 94 1.56 -8.28 -6.23
CA PRO A 94 2.21 -9.19 -7.18
C PRO A 94 2.08 -8.75 -8.64
N PHE A 95 0.94 -8.19 -9.04
CA PHE A 95 0.71 -7.75 -10.42
C PHE A 95 1.45 -6.44 -10.74
N VAL A 96 1.61 -5.55 -9.75
CA VAL A 96 2.48 -4.37 -9.86
C VAL A 96 3.93 -4.81 -10.11
N SER A 97 4.43 -5.71 -9.26
CA SER A 97 5.80 -6.21 -9.32
C SER A 97 6.08 -6.97 -10.62
N LEU A 98 5.18 -7.87 -11.03
CA LEU A 98 5.30 -8.59 -12.29
C LEU A 98 5.30 -7.64 -13.49
N GLY A 99 4.46 -6.60 -13.48
CA GLY A 99 4.46 -5.56 -14.51
C GLY A 99 5.82 -4.89 -14.64
N LYS A 100 6.45 -4.51 -13.52
CA LYS A 100 7.79 -3.90 -13.50
C LYS A 100 8.87 -4.87 -14.02
N ILE A 101 8.83 -6.14 -13.63
CA ILE A 101 9.78 -7.16 -14.10
C ILE A 101 9.66 -7.33 -15.62
N LEU A 102 8.44 -7.47 -16.15
CA LEU A 102 8.21 -7.62 -17.59
C LEU A 102 8.68 -6.40 -18.39
N MET A 103 8.53 -5.18 -17.84
CA MET A 103 9.08 -3.97 -18.46
C MET A 103 10.62 -3.98 -18.48
N GLN A 104 11.27 -4.45 -17.41
CA GLN A 104 12.73 -4.57 -17.37
C GLN A 104 13.26 -5.60 -18.36
N LEU A 105 12.50 -6.67 -18.61
CA LEU A 105 12.83 -7.71 -19.60
C LEU A 105 12.45 -7.32 -21.05
N GLN A 106 11.97 -6.09 -21.28
CA GLN A 106 11.50 -5.62 -22.58
C GLN A 106 10.35 -6.47 -23.19
N MET A 107 9.48 -7.02 -22.33
CA MET A 107 8.37 -7.90 -22.71
C MET A 107 7.00 -7.18 -22.76
N GLN A 108 6.97 -5.87 -22.99
CA GLN A 108 5.73 -5.08 -22.93
C GLN A 108 4.70 -5.48 -24.00
N ASP A 109 5.14 -5.95 -25.17
CA ASP A 109 4.24 -6.32 -26.26
C ASP A 109 3.60 -7.72 -26.10
N THR A 110 4.05 -8.48 -25.09
CA THR A 110 3.59 -9.85 -24.88
C THR A 110 2.16 -9.92 -24.36
N LEU A 111 1.46 -11.02 -24.68
CA LEU A 111 0.14 -11.30 -24.12
C LEU A 111 0.18 -11.37 -22.59
N LEU A 112 1.28 -11.89 -22.02
CA LEU A 112 1.49 -11.94 -20.57
C LEU A 112 1.46 -10.55 -19.93
N HIS A 113 2.14 -9.56 -20.52
CA HIS A 113 2.13 -8.19 -20.02
C HIS A 113 0.72 -7.57 -20.07
N LYS A 114 -0.02 -7.79 -21.17
CA LYS A 114 -1.40 -7.31 -21.33
C LYS A 114 -2.34 -7.94 -20.30
N VAL A 115 -2.28 -9.26 -20.11
CA VAL A 115 -3.10 -9.97 -19.11
C VAL A 115 -2.74 -9.50 -17.70
N ASN A 116 -1.45 -9.38 -17.38
CA ASN A 116 -1.02 -8.83 -16.10
C ASN A 116 -1.54 -7.41 -15.86
N GLY A 117 -1.56 -6.56 -16.89
CA GLY A 117 -2.13 -5.22 -16.82
C GLY A 117 -3.62 -5.23 -16.46
N ILE A 118 -4.41 -6.11 -17.07
CA ILE A 118 -5.84 -6.28 -16.72
C ILE A 118 -6.01 -6.77 -15.29
N LEU A 119 -5.24 -7.79 -14.88
CA LEU A 119 -5.29 -8.33 -13.52
C LEU A 119 -4.89 -7.26 -12.49
N LEU A 120 -3.86 -6.46 -12.79
CA LEU A 120 -3.46 -5.32 -11.98
C LEU A 120 -4.62 -4.33 -11.83
N LEU A 121 -5.22 -3.87 -12.94
CA LEU A 121 -6.31 -2.90 -12.90
C LEU A 121 -7.51 -3.41 -12.09
N VAL A 122 -7.93 -4.66 -12.34
CA VAL A 122 -9.08 -5.27 -11.64
C VAL A 122 -8.78 -5.41 -10.15
N THR A 123 -7.65 -6.00 -9.78
CA THR A 123 -7.32 -6.23 -8.36
C THR A 123 -7.07 -4.92 -7.63
N PHE A 124 -6.41 -3.95 -8.25
CA PHE A 124 -6.20 -2.62 -7.66
C PHE A 124 -7.55 -1.93 -7.43
N PHE A 125 -8.44 -1.93 -8.42
CA PHE A 125 -9.76 -1.31 -8.30
C PHE A 125 -10.59 -1.98 -7.20
N LEU A 126 -10.70 -3.31 -7.20
CA LEU A 126 -11.53 -4.04 -6.23
C LEU A 126 -10.96 -3.96 -4.81
N CYS A 127 -9.67 -4.23 -4.64
CA CYS A 127 -9.05 -4.42 -3.34
C CYS A 127 -8.50 -3.14 -2.72
N ARG A 128 -8.35 -2.06 -3.49
CA ARG A 128 -7.84 -0.77 -2.96
C ARG A 128 -8.82 0.38 -3.11
N ILE A 129 -9.62 0.43 -4.17
CA ILE A 129 -10.57 1.54 -4.38
C ILE A 129 -11.95 1.20 -3.83
N LEU A 130 -12.57 0.13 -4.32
CA LEU A 130 -13.91 -0.30 -3.87
C LEU A 130 -13.95 -0.85 -2.45
N LEU A 131 -12.80 -1.20 -1.89
CA LEU A 131 -12.68 -1.64 -0.50
C LEU A 131 -13.24 -0.61 0.49
N PHE A 132 -12.97 0.69 0.27
CA PHE A 132 -13.46 1.75 1.16
C PHE A 132 -14.98 1.92 1.17
N PRO A 133 -15.68 2.09 0.03
CA PRO A 133 -17.14 2.11 0.02
C PRO A 133 -17.74 0.78 0.50
N PHE A 134 -17.09 -0.35 0.25
CA PHE A 134 -17.50 -1.64 0.82
C PHE A 134 -17.45 -1.64 2.35
N MET A 135 -16.37 -1.15 2.96
CA MET A 135 -16.25 -1.04 4.42
C MET A 135 -17.38 -0.17 5.01
N TYR A 136 -17.73 0.95 4.36
CA TYR A 136 -18.84 1.81 4.79
C TYR A 136 -20.20 1.10 4.62
N ALA A 137 -20.40 0.40 3.51
CA ALA A 137 -21.63 -0.34 3.26
C ALA A 137 -21.84 -1.50 4.24
N ALA A 138 -20.77 -2.24 4.56
CA ALA A 138 -20.81 -3.31 5.56
C ALA A 138 -21.16 -2.77 6.95
N TYR A 139 -20.55 -1.66 7.35
CA TYR A 139 -20.88 -0.96 8.59
C TYR A 139 -22.34 -0.48 8.61
N ALA A 140 -22.80 0.14 7.51
CA ALA A 140 -24.17 0.63 7.37
C ALA A 140 -25.19 -0.50 7.58
N ARG A 141 -24.94 -1.65 6.95
CA ARG A 141 -25.77 -2.85 7.07
C ARG A 141 -25.77 -3.42 8.49
N GLN A 142 -24.62 -3.43 9.16
CA GLN A 142 -24.51 -3.91 10.54
C GLN A 142 -25.31 -3.05 11.53
N VAL A 143 -25.34 -1.74 11.33
CA VAL A 143 -26.02 -0.77 12.23
C VAL A 143 -27.47 -0.48 11.77
N GLY A 144 -27.87 -0.94 10.58
CA GLY A 144 -29.21 -0.71 10.04
C GLY A 144 -29.47 0.72 9.58
N ILE A 145 -28.44 1.42 9.12
CA ILE A 145 -28.53 2.80 8.61
C ILE A 145 -28.25 2.85 7.10
N PRO A 146 -28.74 3.86 6.36
CA PRO A 146 -28.37 4.02 4.97
C PRO A 146 -26.90 4.47 4.83
N VAL A 147 -26.22 4.04 3.75
CA VAL A 147 -24.76 4.22 3.56
C VAL A 147 -24.32 5.69 3.61
N TYR A 148 -25.12 6.60 3.07
CA TYR A 148 -24.80 8.04 3.06
C TYR A 148 -24.80 8.68 4.47
N MET A 149 -25.42 8.03 5.46
CA MET A 149 -25.41 8.48 6.87
C MET A 149 -24.16 8.00 7.62
N VAL A 150 -23.42 7.03 7.09
CA VAL A 150 -22.25 6.43 7.77
C VAL A 150 -21.18 7.48 8.12
N PRO A 151 -20.75 8.38 7.20
CA PRO A 151 -19.72 9.36 7.52
C PRO A 151 -20.09 10.29 8.69
N PHE A 152 -21.39 10.53 8.92
CA PHE A 152 -21.88 11.39 10.00
C PHE A 152 -22.08 10.64 11.31
N ARG A 153 -22.11 9.30 11.28
CA ARG A 153 -22.28 8.43 12.45
C ARG A 153 -20.97 7.95 13.03
N ILE A 154 -19.98 7.66 12.19
CA ILE A 154 -18.66 7.24 12.67
C ILE A 154 -17.83 8.43 13.16
N PRO A 155 -16.94 8.24 14.14
CA PRO A 155 -16.08 9.31 14.62
C PRO A 155 -15.28 9.97 13.50
N LEU A 156 -15.11 11.29 13.57
CA LEU A 156 -14.42 12.06 12.53
C LEU A 156 -13.00 11.52 12.25
N HIS A 157 -12.27 11.09 13.28
CA HIS A 157 -10.93 10.53 13.11
C HIS A 157 -10.91 9.26 12.24
N CYS A 158 -11.97 8.44 12.27
CA CYS A 158 -12.09 7.27 11.39
C CYS A 158 -12.28 7.68 9.92
N ASN A 159 -13.10 8.71 9.67
CA ASN A 159 -13.25 9.26 8.32
C ASN A 159 -11.94 9.85 7.81
N ILE A 160 -11.23 10.61 8.65
CA ILE A 160 -9.93 11.19 8.29
C ILE A 160 -8.91 10.08 7.99
N ALA A 161 -8.86 9.04 8.82
CA ALA A 161 -7.98 7.88 8.58
C ALA A 161 -8.30 7.21 7.24
N ASN A 162 -9.56 6.90 6.96
CA ASN A 162 -9.98 6.29 5.70
C ASN A 162 -9.68 7.19 4.49
N ALA A 163 -9.95 8.49 4.60
CA ALA A 163 -9.64 9.47 3.55
C ALA A 163 -8.13 9.54 3.28
N SER A 164 -7.32 9.49 4.34
CA SER A 164 -5.85 9.51 4.24
C SER A 164 -5.31 8.23 3.61
N LEU A 165 -5.94 7.08 3.86
CA LEU A 165 -5.56 5.80 3.28
C LEU A 165 -5.97 5.66 1.80
N ILE A 166 -7.15 6.16 1.40
CA ILE A 166 -7.63 6.06 0.00
C ILE A 166 -6.98 7.08 -0.93
N ALA A 167 -6.61 8.27 -0.43
CA ALA A 167 -6.02 9.33 -1.23
C ALA A 167 -4.81 8.89 -2.09
N PRO A 168 -3.77 8.22 -1.53
CA PRO A 168 -2.66 7.72 -2.35
C PRO A 168 -3.09 6.61 -3.31
N GLN A 169 -4.08 5.79 -2.97
CA GLN A 169 -4.59 4.73 -3.86
C GLN A 169 -5.26 5.32 -5.10
N LEU A 170 -6.06 6.38 -4.94
CA LEU A 170 -6.66 7.09 -6.08
C LEU A 170 -5.60 7.72 -6.98
N TYR A 171 -4.57 8.31 -6.38
CA TYR A 171 -3.44 8.86 -7.13
C TYR A 171 -2.73 7.79 -7.95
N TRP A 172 -2.39 6.64 -7.35
CA TRP A 172 -1.74 5.54 -8.05
C TRP A 172 -2.60 4.88 -9.11
N PHE A 173 -3.90 4.72 -8.85
CA PHE A 173 -4.82 4.18 -9.85
C PHE A 173 -4.83 5.06 -11.10
N ARG A 174 -4.79 6.39 -10.92
CA ARG A 174 -4.71 7.36 -12.01
C ARG A 174 -3.39 7.33 -12.78
N LEU A 175 -2.32 6.80 -12.18
CA LEU A 175 -1.01 6.62 -12.82
C LEU A 175 -0.91 5.28 -13.58
N ILE A 176 -1.71 4.29 -13.17
CA ILE A 176 -1.75 2.96 -13.79
C ILE A 176 -2.66 2.96 -15.03
N CYS A 177 -3.77 3.70 -15.00
CA CYS A 177 -4.67 3.90 -16.15
C CYS A 177 -4.07 4.86 -17.19
#